data_AF-A0A183IAH8-F1
#
_entry.id   AF-A0A183IAH8-F1
#
_cell.length_a   1.000
_cell.length_b   1.000
_cell.length_c   1.000
_cell.angle_alpha   90.00
_cell.angle_beta   90.00
_cell.angle_gamma   90.00
#
_symmetry.space_group_name_H-M   'P 1'
#
loop_
_entity.id
_entity.type
_entity.pdbx_description
1 polymer ?
#
loop_
_entity_poly.entity_id
_entity_poly.type
_entity_poly.pdbx_seq_one_letter_code
_entity_poly.pdbx_strand_id
1 'polypeptide(L)'
;MANGMTAYDEHAPLPKLPVPEPTLSKEKLLLSTPTVIVDTKKDANATELQQFCYRNQFAVIKSLTSAIKLDLGLFSTKTLVETAPDFQVEVRTQLYYPNEPGIITKKESSWAVENARSITSVAKYAHYQLQSFQQSLKEEHERSKANSRNGSLAGDCDPFGKKSFADGQPKVIKFGINVDLSDDVRWNSQLQVSIDMIR
;
A
#
# COMPACT_ATOMS: atom_id res chain seq x y z
N MET A 1 47.32 43.15 3.31
CA MET A 1 46.58 42.16 4.14
C MET A 1 45.43 41.68 3.29
N ALA A 2 45.43 40.41 2.90
CA ALA A 2 44.42 39.85 1.98
C ALA A 2 43.13 39.59 2.76
N ASN A 3 42.04 40.24 2.35
CA ASN A 3 40.70 39.96 2.87
C ASN A 3 40.26 38.57 2.36
N GLY A 4 40.09 37.62 3.28
CA GLY A 4 39.53 36.32 3.00
C GLY A 4 38.06 36.46 2.61
N MET A 5 37.78 36.45 1.31
CA MET A 5 36.42 36.24 0.79
C MET A 5 36.12 34.75 0.92
N THR A 6 35.27 34.37 1.87
CA THR A 6 34.63 33.06 1.84
C THR A 6 33.60 33.07 0.70
N ALA A 7 33.66 32.07 -0.18
CA ALA A 7 32.86 32.02 -1.42
C ALA A 7 31.37 31.66 -1.20
N TYR A 8 30.96 31.44 0.06
CA TYR A 8 29.62 31.00 0.42
C TYR A 8 29.10 31.81 1.61
N ASP A 9 27.82 32.17 1.53
CA ASP A 9 27.08 32.84 2.60
C ASP A 9 26.79 31.83 3.72
N GLU A 10 27.50 31.95 4.85
CA GLU A 10 27.33 31.11 6.04
C GLU A 10 26.06 31.46 6.85
N HIS A 11 25.27 32.45 6.41
CA HIS A 11 24.08 32.94 7.12
C HIS A 11 22.76 32.61 6.39
N ALA A 12 22.66 31.39 5.84
CA ALA A 12 21.39 30.91 5.29
C ALA A 12 20.30 30.88 6.40
N PRO A 13 19.11 31.46 6.15
CA PRO A 13 18.04 31.45 7.14
C PRO A 13 17.57 30.03 7.43
N LEU A 14 17.29 29.75 8.71
CA LEU A 14 16.70 28.47 9.12
C LEU A 14 15.39 28.22 8.35
N PRO A 15 15.10 26.95 7.97
CA PRO A 15 13.85 26.60 7.32
C PRO A 15 12.66 27.07 8.18
N LYS A 16 11.84 27.96 7.63
CA LYS A 16 10.61 28.40 8.28
C LYS A 16 9.49 27.42 7.95
N LEU A 17 8.59 27.20 8.90
CA LEU A 17 7.35 26.50 8.61
C LEU A 17 6.55 27.27 7.54
N PRO A 18 5.93 26.57 6.58
CA PRO A 18 5.11 27.23 5.58
C PRO A 18 3.91 27.93 6.26
N VAL A 19 3.56 29.10 5.72
CA VAL A 19 2.36 29.83 6.17
C VAL A 19 1.12 29.01 5.79
N PRO A 20 0.11 28.87 6.69
CA PRO A 20 -1.10 28.12 6.37
C PRO A 20 -1.77 28.69 5.12
N GLU A 21 -2.00 27.84 4.13
CA GLU A 21 -2.74 28.23 2.93
C GLU A 21 -4.17 28.65 3.30
N PRO A 22 -4.79 29.57 2.51
CA PRO A 22 -6.18 29.95 2.72
C PRO A 22 -7.08 28.71 2.71
N THR A 23 -8.10 28.68 3.57
CA THR A 23 -9.06 27.58 3.66
C THR A 23 -9.63 27.24 2.29
N LEU A 24 -9.28 26.05 1.80
CA LEU A 24 -9.79 25.50 0.54
C LEU A 24 -11.26 25.13 0.71
N SER A 25 -12.05 25.26 -0.36
CA SER A 25 -13.44 24.77 -0.38
C SER A 25 -13.45 23.23 -0.27
N LYS A 26 -14.53 22.65 0.26
CA LYS A 26 -14.69 21.18 0.38
C LYS A 26 -14.45 20.45 -0.95
N GLU A 27 -14.86 21.05 -2.06
CA GLU A 27 -14.68 20.51 -3.41
C GLU A 27 -13.20 20.43 -3.81
N LYS A 28 -12.37 21.39 -3.38
CA LYS A 28 -10.91 21.38 -3.61
C LYS A 28 -10.16 20.43 -2.68
N LEU A 29 -10.80 19.95 -1.61
CA LEU A 29 -10.24 18.92 -0.72
C LEU A 29 -10.46 17.50 -1.26
N LEU A 30 -11.40 17.31 -2.18
CA LEU A 30 -11.76 16.02 -2.78
C LEU A 30 -11.36 15.98 -4.26
N LEU A 31 -10.08 16.24 -4.55
CA LEU A 31 -9.57 16.17 -5.91
C LEU A 31 -9.61 14.72 -6.41
N SER A 32 -9.95 14.55 -7.69
CA SER A 32 -9.83 13.26 -8.36
C SER A 32 -8.37 12.87 -8.48
N THR A 33 -8.05 11.61 -8.16
CA THR A 33 -6.69 11.08 -8.28
C THR A 33 -6.23 11.13 -9.74
N PRO A 34 -5.14 11.86 -10.06
CA PRO A 34 -4.57 11.89 -11.40
C PRO A 34 -4.27 10.46 -11.85
N THR A 35 -4.90 10.05 -12.95
CA THR A 35 -4.84 8.68 -13.46
C THR A 35 -4.50 8.69 -14.94
N VAL A 36 -3.58 7.82 -15.35
CA VAL A 36 -3.18 7.62 -16.75
C VAL A 36 -3.23 6.12 -17.06
N ILE A 37 -3.65 5.76 -18.27
CA ILE A 37 -3.67 4.38 -18.75
C ILE A 37 -2.51 4.24 -19.74
N VAL A 38 -1.74 3.17 -19.58
CA VAL A 38 -0.60 2.84 -20.43
C VAL A 38 -0.89 1.51 -21.11
N ASP A 39 -1.01 1.52 -22.44
CA ASP A 39 -1.38 0.33 -23.21
C ASP A 39 -0.19 -0.34 -23.88
N THR A 40 0.86 0.43 -24.22
CA THR A 40 2.03 -0.08 -24.92
C THR A 40 3.33 0.18 -24.16
N LYS A 41 4.38 -0.62 -24.42
CA LYS A 41 5.73 -0.35 -23.92
C LYS A 41 6.24 1.04 -24.35
N LYS A 42 5.78 1.56 -25.50
CA LYS A 42 6.14 2.91 -25.96
C LYS A 42 5.56 3.98 -25.04
N ASP A 43 4.30 3.84 -24.65
CA ASP A 43 3.63 4.79 -23.76
C ASP A 43 4.24 4.75 -22.35
N ALA A 44 4.68 3.56 -21.91
CA ALA A 44 5.37 3.38 -20.63
C ALA A 44 6.73 4.11 -20.59
N ASN A 45 7.40 4.20 -21.74
CA ASN A 45 8.71 4.84 -21.91
C ASN A 45 8.61 6.29 -22.44
N ALA A 46 7.39 6.84 -22.52
CA ALA A 46 7.17 8.17 -23.05
C ALA A 46 7.59 9.26 -22.06
N THR A 47 8.31 10.28 -22.55
CA THR A 47 8.70 11.44 -21.73
C THR A 47 7.48 12.18 -21.18
N GLU A 48 6.36 12.14 -21.90
CA GLU A 48 5.07 12.69 -21.48
C GLU A 48 4.55 12.03 -20.19
N LEU A 49 4.75 10.73 -20.03
CA LEU A 49 4.38 10.00 -18.81
C LEU A 49 5.27 10.42 -17.63
N GLN A 50 6.58 10.57 -17.86
CA GLN A 50 7.51 11.09 -16.87
C GLN A 50 7.14 12.52 -16.43
N GLN A 51 6.85 13.41 -17.39
CA GLN A 51 6.40 14.78 -17.11
C GLN A 51 5.04 14.81 -16.40
N PHE A 52 4.14 13.87 -16.70
CA PHE A 52 2.90 13.71 -15.97
C PHE A 52 3.16 13.36 -14.50
N CYS A 53 4.07 12.41 -14.22
CA CYS A 53 4.45 12.08 -12.85
C CYS A 53 5.11 13.27 -12.11
N TYR A 54 5.98 14.05 -12.75
CA TYR A 54 6.62 15.21 -12.09
C TYR A 54 5.67 16.36 -11.78
N ARG A 55 4.58 16.52 -12.54
CA ARG A 55 3.60 17.58 -12.32
C ARG A 55 2.60 17.28 -11.21
N ASN A 56 2.46 16.02 -10.82
CA ASN A 56 1.47 15.58 -9.83
C ASN A 56 2.16 15.11 -8.56
N GLN A 57 1.59 15.45 -7.39
CA GLN A 57 2.11 14.98 -6.10
C GLN A 57 2.03 13.45 -5.95
N PHE A 58 1.00 12.86 -6.56
CA PHE A 58 0.79 11.42 -6.68
C PHE A 58 0.04 11.14 -7.99
N ALA A 59 0.21 9.95 -8.55
CA ALA A 59 -0.45 9.53 -9.77
C ALA A 59 -0.69 8.03 -9.77
N VAL A 60 -1.78 7.59 -10.41
CA VAL A 60 -2.08 6.17 -10.64
C VAL A 60 -1.83 5.86 -12.11
N ILE A 61 -0.91 4.93 -12.37
CA ILE A 61 -0.64 4.41 -13.71
C ILE A 61 -1.32 3.05 -13.84
N LYS A 62 -2.36 2.99 -14.68
CA LYS A 62 -3.09 1.75 -14.96
C LYS A 62 -2.43 0.98 -16.08
N SER A 63 -2.56 -0.35 -16.05
CA SER A 63 -2.11 -1.27 -17.09
C SER A 63 -0.60 -1.33 -17.35
N LEU A 64 0.21 -0.64 -16.53
CA LEU A 64 1.67 -0.59 -16.70
C LEU A 64 2.30 -1.98 -16.79
N THR A 65 1.94 -2.87 -15.87
CA THR A 65 2.49 -4.23 -15.80
C THR A 65 2.16 -5.04 -17.07
N SER A 66 0.96 -4.85 -17.63
CA SER A 66 0.55 -5.48 -18.90
C SER A 66 1.30 -4.88 -20.08
N ALA A 67 1.45 -3.56 -20.13
CA ALA A 67 2.12 -2.84 -21.22
C ALA A 67 3.60 -3.24 -21.36
N ILE A 68 4.29 -3.48 -20.24
CA ILE A 68 5.70 -3.91 -20.22
C ILE A 68 5.88 -5.43 -20.10
N LYS A 69 4.77 -6.20 -20.05
CA LYS A 69 4.76 -7.66 -19.85
C LYS A 69 5.52 -8.11 -18.59
N LEU A 70 5.37 -7.38 -17.49
CA LEU A 70 5.97 -7.73 -16.20
C LEU A 70 5.30 -8.99 -15.62
N ASP A 71 6.11 -10.02 -15.36
CA ASP A 71 5.61 -11.22 -14.67
C ASP A 71 5.53 -10.99 -13.16
N LEU A 72 4.34 -10.61 -12.69
CA LEU A 72 4.04 -10.46 -11.26
C LEU A 72 4.10 -11.80 -10.50
N GLY A 73 4.06 -12.94 -11.19
CA GLY A 73 4.21 -14.27 -10.61
C GLY A 73 5.55 -14.47 -9.92
N LEU A 74 6.61 -13.77 -10.37
CA LEU A 74 7.94 -13.79 -9.75
C LEU A 74 7.94 -13.22 -8.33
N PHE A 75 6.99 -12.33 -8.02
CA PHE A 75 6.81 -11.71 -6.71
C PHE A 75 5.67 -12.34 -5.90
N SER A 76 5.10 -13.45 -6.39
CA SER A 76 4.05 -14.15 -5.67
C SER A 76 4.57 -14.68 -4.33
N THR A 77 3.70 -14.77 -3.33
CA THR A 77 4.05 -15.36 -2.03
C THR A 77 4.65 -16.76 -2.19
N LYS A 78 4.14 -17.55 -3.14
CA LYS A 78 4.67 -18.88 -3.44
C LYS A 78 6.14 -18.82 -3.87
N THR A 79 6.45 -17.99 -4.87
CA THR A 79 7.82 -17.84 -5.39
C THR A 79 8.78 -17.34 -4.30
N LEU A 80 8.34 -16.41 -3.45
CA LEU A 80 9.17 -15.91 -2.34
C LEU A 80 9.48 -17.01 -1.31
N VAL A 81 8.50 -17.86 -0.99
CA VAL A 81 8.69 -19.02 -0.09
C VAL A 81 9.61 -20.06 -0.70
N GLU A 82 9.47 -20.35 -1.99
CA GLU A 82 10.33 -21.31 -2.71
C GLU A 82 11.78 -20.81 -2.83
N THR A 83 11.97 -19.49 -2.95
CA THR A 83 13.30 -18.89 -3.12
C THR A 83 14.04 -18.71 -1.79
N ALA A 84 13.37 -18.19 -0.75
CA ALA A 84 14.03 -17.82 0.51
C ALA A 84 13.08 -17.96 1.73
N PRO A 85 12.73 -19.20 2.14
CA PRO A 85 11.71 -19.44 3.16
C PRO A 85 12.06 -18.88 4.55
N ASP A 86 13.34 -18.90 4.90
CA ASP A 86 13.84 -18.43 6.21
C ASP A 86 14.20 -16.94 6.24
N PHE A 87 14.01 -16.25 5.12
CA PHE A 87 14.35 -14.83 5.03
C PHE A 87 13.48 -13.98 5.96
N GLN A 88 14.08 -12.95 6.55
CA GLN A 88 13.40 -12.17 7.59
C GLN A 88 12.35 -11.23 7.00
N VAL A 89 11.24 -11.12 7.71
CA VAL A 89 10.14 -10.18 7.42
C VAL A 89 9.86 -9.38 8.67
N GLU A 90 9.91 -8.05 8.58
CA GLU A 90 9.41 -7.18 9.64
C GLU A 90 7.89 -7.23 9.64
N VAL A 91 7.27 -7.48 10.80
CA VAL A 91 5.83 -7.56 10.93
C VAL A 91 5.33 -6.47 11.87
N ARG A 92 4.33 -5.74 11.39
CA ARG A 92 3.55 -4.77 12.16
C ARG A 92 2.20 -5.37 12.54
N THR A 93 1.92 -5.47 13.83
CA THR A 93 0.61 -5.88 14.34
C THR A 93 -0.25 -4.64 14.53
N GLN A 94 -1.42 -4.65 13.88
CA GLN A 94 -2.31 -3.50 13.76
C GLN A 94 -3.75 -3.92 14.04
N LEU A 95 -4.61 -2.95 14.38
CA LEU A 95 -6.04 -3.16 14.55
C LEU A 95 -6.79 -2.74 13.29
N TYR A 96 -7.53 -3.67 12.71
CA TYR A 96 -8.43 -3.43 11.58
C TYR A 96 -9.85 -3.15 12.07
N TYR A 97 -10.39 -1.99 11.70
CA TYR A 97 -11.76 -1.59 11.99
C TYR A 97 -12.60 -1.66 10.72
N PRO A 98 -13.54 -2.60 10.60
CA PRO A 98 -14.30 -2.81 9.38
C PRO A 98 -15.32 -1.70 9.05
N ASN A 99 -15.73 -0.91 10.04
CA ASN A 99 -16.80 0.09 9.91
C ASN A 99 -16.33 1.55 10.13
N GLU A 100 -15.04 1.78 10.36
CA GLU A 100 -14.50 3.12 10.65
C GLU A 100 -13.51 3.53 9.55
N PRO A 101 -13.70 4.67 8.87
CA PRO A 101 -12.68 5.24 8.00
C PRO A 101 -11.50 5.73 8.86
N GLY A 102 -10.53 4.85 9.09
CA GLY A 102 -9.10 5.12 9.30
C GLY A 102 -8.62 5.92 10.52
N ILE A 103 -9.44 6.69 11.25
CA ILE A 103 -8.90 7.62 12.28
C ILE A 103 -9.79 7.73 13.55
N ILE A 104 -10.91 7.01 13.66
CA ILE A 104 -11.78 7.15 14.85
C ILE A 104 -11.84 5.84 15.62
N THR A 105 -10.76 5.55 16.35
CA THR A 105 -10.84 4.59 17.46
C THR A 105 -11.74 5.22 18.53
N LYS A 106 -12.89 4.59 18.81
CA LYS A 106 -13.89 5.13 19.74
C LYS A 106 -13.27 5.54 21.09
N LYS A 107 -13.57 6.80 21.46
CA LYS A 107 -13.66 7.45 22.79
C LYS A 107 -12.64 8.53 23.14
N GLU A 108 -11.51 8.63 22.46
CA GLU A 108 -10.65 9.83 22.47
C GLU A 108 -10.04 10.00 21.08
N SER A 109 -10.14 11.19 20.48
CA SER A 109 -9.58 11.51 19.16
C SER A 109 -8.05 11.52 19.21
N SER A 110 -7.43 10.35 19.36
CA SER A 110 -5.98 10.21 19.33
C SER A 110 -5.52 9.89 17.91
N TRP A 111 -4.48 10.59 17.45
CA TRP A 111 -3.76 10.26 16.21
C TRP A 111 -2.84 9.04 16.37
N ALA A 112 -2.81 8.43 17.56
CA ALA A 112 -1.98 7.28 17.85
C ALA A 112 -2.54 6.03 17.15
N VAL A 113 -1.67 5.35 16.41
CA VAL A 113 -1.99 4.08 15.76
C VAL A 113 -1.22 2.98 16.45
N GLU A 114 -1.94 1.95 16.91
CA GLU A 114 -1.31 0.74 17.44
C GLU A 114 -0.53 0.03 16.32
N ASN A 115 0.78 -0.07 16.50
CA ASN A 115 1.70 -0.54 15.46
C ASN A 115 2.89 -1.31 16.05
N ALA A 116 2.60 -2.45 16.69
CA ALA A 116 3.61 -3.24 17.39
C ALA A 116 4.53 -3.97 16.40
N ARG A 117 5.84 -3.79 16.55
CA ARG A 117 6.88 -4.40 15.70
C ARG A 117 7.27 -5.79 16.19
N SER A 118 7.43 -6.72 15.25
CA SER A 118 7.98 -8.06 15.46
C SER A 118 8.74 -8.51 14.21
N ILE A 119 9.45 -9.64 14.28
CA ILE A 119 10.18 -10.24 13.15
C ILE A 119 9.75 -11.69 13.00
N THR A 120 9.57 -12.13 11.76
CA THR A 120 9.26 -13.53 11.41
C THR A 120 10.04 -13.93 10.15
N SER A 121 9.81 -15.14 9.63
CA SER A 121 10.31 -15.56 8.32
C SER A 121 9.25 -15.48 7.23
N VAL A 122 9.68 -15.40 5.96
CA VAL A 122 8.82 -15.43 4.77
C VAL A 122 7.86 -16.62 4.81
N ALA A 123 8.34 -17.83 5.10
CA ALA A 123 7.51 -19.04 5.18
C ALA A 123 6.42 -18.94 6.26
N LYS A 124 6.77 -18.44 7.45
CA LYS A 124 5.80 -18.27 8.56
C LYS A 124 4.76 -17.19 8.23
N TYR A 125 5.18 -16.09 7.62
CA TYR A 125 4.26 -15.03 7.21
C TYR A 125 3.34 -15.48 6.07
N ALA A 126 3.87 -16.21 5.09
CA ALA A 126 3.08 -16.81 4.01
C ALA A 126 2.00 -17.76 4.54
N HIS A 127 2.33 -18.58 5.54
CA HIS A 127 1.35 -19.43 6.20
C HIS A 127 0.23 -18.61 6.87
N TYR A 128 0.59 -17.54 7.58
CA TYR A 128 -0.38 -16.61 8.16
C TYR A 128 -1.28 -15.97 7.08
N GLN A 129 -0.69 -15.51 5.97
CA GLN A 129 -1.43 -14.89 4.87
C GLN A 129 -2.44 -15.88 4.26
N LEU A 130 -2.02 -17.12 4.00
CA LEU A 130 -2.88 -18.17 3.47
C LEU A 130 -4.02 -18.52 4.44
N GLN A 131 -3.70 -18.70 5.73
CA GLN A 131 -4.70 -19.00 6.76
C GLN A 131 -5.72 -17.86 6.89
N SER A 132 -5.26 -16.61 6.88
CA SER A 132 -6.14 -15.43 6.91
C SER A 132 -7.06 -15.39 5.70
N PHE A 133 -6.55 -15.71 4.51
CA PHE A 133 -7.35 -15.78 3.28
C PHE A 133 -8.43 -16.88 3.35
N GLN A 134 -8.05 -18.10 3.75
CA GLN A 134 -8.98 -19.21 3.91
C GLN A 134 -10.07 -18.91 4.96
N GLN A 135 -9.70 -18.26 6.06
CA GLN A 135 -10.65 -17.81 7.07
C GLN A 135 -11.64 -16.80 6.49
N SER A 136 -11.17 -15.81 5.73
CA SER A 136 -12.04 -14.83 5.08
C SER A 136 -13.03 -15.46 4.10
N LEU A 137 -12.59 -16.43 3.28
CA LEU A 137 -13.49 -17.18 2.39
C LEU A 137 -14.56 -17.96 3.18
N LYS A 138 -14.17 -18.58 4.29
CA LYS A 138 -15.11 -19.29 5.16
C LYS A 138 -16.13 -18.33 5.78
N GLU A 139 -15.69 -17.18 6.27
CA GLU A 139 -16.56 -16.15 6.83
C GLU A 139 -17.56 -15.63 5.77
N GLU A 140 -17.13 -15.43 4.52
CA GLU A 140 -17.99 -15.01 3.41
C GLU A 140 -19.02 -16.07 3.02
N HIS A 141 -18.62 -17.35 2.98
CA HIS A 141 -19.54 -18.47 2.68
C HIS A 141 -20.62 -18.62 3.74
N GLU A 142 -20.25 -18.52 5.03
CA GLU A 142 -21.21 -18.60 6.13
C GLU A 142 -22.16 -17.39 6.14
N ARG A 143 -21.70 -16.19 5.77
CA ARG A 143 -22.57 -15.02 5.56
C ARG A 143 -23.58 -15.26 4.44
N SER A 144 -23.13 -15.80 3.31
CA SER A 144 -23.99 -16.07 2.15
C SER A 144 -25.09 -17.09 2.50
N LYS A 145 -24.76 -18.13 3.28
CA LYS A 145 -25.75 -19.11 3.78
C LYS A 145 -26.72 -18.52 4.80
N ALA A 146 -26.25 -17.66 5.72
CA ALA A 146 -27.09 -17.01 6.71
C ALA A 146 -28.12 -16.07 6.05
N ASN A 147 -27.70 -15.33 5.02
CA ASN A 147 -28.59 -14.48 4.22
C ASN A 147 -29.61 -15.28 3.39
N SER A 148 -29.28 -16.50 2.95
CA SER A 148 -30.21 -17.37 2.22
C SER A 148 -31.28 -18.01 3.11
N ARG A 149 -31.05 -18.16 4.42
CA ARG A 149 -32.02 -18.73 5.38
C ARG A 149 -32.97 -17.68 5.94
N ASN A 150 -32.53 -16.43 6.05
CA ASN A 150 -33.33 -15.30 6.51
C ASN A 150 -33.81 -14.52 5.28
N GLY A 151 -34.93 -14.94 4.68
CA GLY A 151 -35.55 -14.28 3.52
C GLY A 151 -35.96 -12.83 3.81
N SER A 152 -35.02 -11.90 3.78
CA SER A 152 -35.25 -10.47 3.95
C SER A 152 -34.47 -9.69 2.90
N LEU A 153 -35.23 -9.32 1.88
CA LEU A 153 -35.09 -8.15 1.03
C LEU A 153 -34.42 -6.95 1.75
N ALA A 154 -33.13 -6.78 1.50
CA ALA A 154 -32.44 -5.50 1.61
C ALA A 154 -31.39 -5.44 0.50
N GLY A 155 -31.68 -4.60 -0.50
CA GLY A 155 -30.77 -4.29 -1.60
C GLY A 155 -29.48 -3.61 -1.14
N ASP A 156 -28.49 -3.66 -2.03
CA ASP A 156 -27.14 -3.10 -1.96
C ASP A 156 -26.28 -3.58 -0.79
N CYS A 157 -25.62 -4.73 -1.00
CA CYS A 157 -24.40 -5.07 -0.29
C CYS A 157 -23.19 -4.90 -1.22
N ASP A 158 -22.43 -3.83 -0.97
CA ASP A 158 -21.03 -3.70 -1.35
C ASP A 158 -20.27 -5.02 -1.08
N PRO A 159 -19.30 -5.43 -1.93
CA PRO A 159 -18.45 -6.60 -1.72
C PRO A 159 -17.59 -6.51 -0.44
N PHE A 160 -17.66 -5.38 0.28
CA PHE A 160 -17.04 -5.14 1.58
C PHE A 160 -18.09 -5.00 2.70
N GLY A 161 -19.02 -5.97 2.79
CA GLY A 161 -19.64 -6.50 4.01
C GLY A 161 -20.12 -5.53 5.11
N LYS A 162 -21.33 -4.99 4.98
CA LYS A 162 -21.98 -4.10 5.98
C LYS A 162 -22.65 -4.77 7.20
N LYS A 163 -22.71 -6.10 7.37
CA LYS A 163 -23.63 -6.69 8.39
C LYS A 163 -23.18 -7.89 9.24
N SER A 164 -21.88 -8.18 9.39
CA SER A 164 -21.45 -9.24 10.35
C SER A 164 -20.62 -8.74 11.54
N PHE A 165 -20.29 -7.46 11.61
CA PHE A 165 -19.65 -6.88 12.79
C PHE A 165 -20.74 -6.23 13.67
N ALA A 166 -21.61 -7.07 14.24
CA ALA A 166 -22.63 -6.60 15.17
C ALA A 166 -22.05 -5.89 16.41
N ASP A 167 -20.73 -6.04 16.69
CA ASP A 167 -20.09 -5.39 17.85
C ASP A 167 -18.99 -4.36 17.53
N GLY A 168 -18.67 -4.08 16.25
CA GLY A 168 -17.62 -3.10 15.91
C GLY A 168 -16.24 -3.39 16.56
N GLN A 169 -15.97 -4.63 16.95
CA GLN A 169 -14.71 -5.01 17.58
C GLN A 169 -13.56 -5.03 16.56
N PRO A 170 -12.37 -4.53 16.92
CA PRO A 170 -11.22 -4.55 16.04
C PRO A 170 -10.72 -5.97 15.79
N LYS A 171 -10.32 -6.26 14.55
CA LYS A 171 -9.60 -7.48 14.20
C LYS A 171 -8.10 -7.21 14.25
N VAL A 172 -7.36 -8.01 15.01
CA VAL A 172 -5.90 -7.95 14.98
C VAL A 172 -5.39 -8.51 13.65
N ILE A 173 -4.60 -7.72 12.93
CA ILE A 173 -3.97 -8.11 11.66
C ILE A 173 -2.46 -7.97 11.77
N LYS A 174 -1.73 -8.74 10.95
CA LYS A 174 -0.28 -8.68 10.84
C LYS A 174 0.10 -8.24 9.43
N PHE A 175 0.87 -7.17 9.33
CA PHE A 175 1.35 -6.61 8.07
C PHE A 175 2.87 -6.84 7.94
N GLY A 176 3.24 -7.70 7.00
CA GLY A 176 4.64 -7.97 6.63
C GLY A 176 5.16 -6.86 5.72
N ILE A 177 6.21 -6.19 6.15
CA ILE A 177 6.83 -5.04 5.49
C ILE A 177 8.35 -5.18 5.45
N ASN A 178 8.99 -4.32 4.66
CA ASN A 178 10.45 -4.17 4.59
C ASN A 178 11.19 -5.49 4.31
N VAL A 179 10.62 -6.32 3.43
CA VAL A 179 11.32 -7.52 2.93
C VAL A 179 12.40 -7.05 1.97
N ASP A 180 13.65 -7.30 2.32
CA ASP A 180 14.81 -6.87 1.53
C ASP A 180 15.05 -7.77 0.31
N LEU A 181 14.93 -7.17 -0.89
CA LEU A 181 15.14 -7.82 -2.17
C LEU A 181 16.45 -7.39 -2.85
N SER A 182 17.43 -6.87 -2.11
CA SER A 182 18.66 -6.29 -2.66
C SER A 182 19.73 -7.31 -3.11
N ASP A 183 19.70 -8.54 -2.61
CA ASP A 183 20.62 -9.63 -3.00
C ASP A 183 20.36 -10.06 -4.45
N ASP A 184 21.25 -9.66 -5.36
CA ASP A 184 21.13 -9.85 -6.81
C ASP A 184 21.40 -11.28 -7.28
N VAL A 185 22.10 -12.07 -6.46
CA VAL A 185 22.30 -13.50 -6.69
C VAL A 185 21.01 -14.25 -6.37
N ARG A 186 20.36 -13.90 -5.25
CA ARG A 186 19.14 -14.57 -4.78
C ARG A 186 17.89 -14.14 -5.55
N TRP A 187 17.75 -12.85 -5.80
CA TRP A 187 16.56 -12.24 -6.41
C TRP A 187 16.77 -11.90 -7.89
N ASN A 188 17.71 -12.58 -8.55
CA ASN A 188 18.12 -12.27 -9.92
C ASN A 188 16.92 -12.15 -10.87
N SER A 189 16.03 -13.14 -10.89
CA SER A 189 14.85 -13.15 -11.76
C SER A 189 13.90 -11.98 -11.47
N GLN A 190 13.67 -11.66 -10.20
CA GLN A 190 12.82 -10.54 -9.76
C GLN A 190 13.43 -9.17 -10.10
N LEU A 191 14.74 -9.02 -9.92
CA LEU A 191 15.44 -7.77 -10.21
C LEU A 191 15.61 -7.56 -11.70
N GLN A 192 15.85 -8.61 -12.49
CA GLN A 192 16.04 -8.51 -13.94
C GLN A 192 14.79 -7.94 -14.62
N VAL A 193 13.59 -8.41 -14.25
CA VAL A 193 12.34 -7.88 -14.82
C VAL A 193 12.10 -6.41 -14.43
N SER A 194 12.66 -5.96 -13.31
CA SER A 194 12.61 -4.54 -12.90
C SER A 194 13.62 -3.69 -13.66
N ILE A 195 14.78 -4.25 -14.02
CA ILE A 195 15.79 -3.58 -14.85
C ILE A 195 15.30 -3.44 -16.29
N ASP A 196 14.64 -4.47 -16.82
CA ASP A 196 14.08 -4.46 -18.18
C ASP A 196 12.91 -3.47 -18.34
N MET A 197 12.36 -2.96 -17.23
CA MET A 197 11.40 -1.85 -17.22
C MET A 197 12.07 -0.49 -17.51
N ILE A 198 13.33 -0.32 -17.11
CA ILE A 198 14.09 0.94 -17.26
C ILE A 198 14.77 1.01 -18.64
N ARG A 199 14.94 -0.13 -19.31
CA ARG A 199 15.59 -0.27 -20.63
C ARG A 199 14.57 -0.39 -21.78
#